data_AF-A0A2U1Y9B5-F1
#
_entry.id   AF-A0A2U1Y9B5-F1
#
_cell.length_a   1.000
_cell.length_b   1.000
_cell.length_c   1.000
_cell.angle_alpha   90.00
_cell.angle_beta   90.00
_cell.angle_gamma   90.00
#
_symmetry.space_group_name_H-M   'P 1'
#
loop_
_entity.id
_entity.type
_entity.pdbx_description
1 polymer ?
#
loop_
_entity_poly.entity_id
_entity_poly.type
_entity_poly.pdbx_seq_one_letter_code
_entity_poly.pdbx_strand_id
1 'polypeptide(L)'
;MDPVQLPRQIDEPPTVLLWNTDELAPIVLLHVIGIFTGNVLIMTALGFAASSLYKRFRDGHPDGYLQHLLYWIGLMPTSARTIRNPFADHYKP
;
A
#
# COMPACT_ATOMS: atom_id res chain seq x y z
N MET A 1 -16.47 -26.94 9.52
CA MET A 1 -15.77 -25.69 9.85
C MET A 1 -14.66 -25.57 8.84
N ASP A 2 -14.78 -24.67 7.87
CA ASP A 2 -13.69 -24.42 6.95
C ASP A 2 -12.52 -23.77 7.72
N PRO A 3 -11.27 -24.17 7.46
CA PRO A 3 -10.13 -23.62 8.16
C PRO A 3 -10.00 -22.13 7.84
N VAL A 4 -10.01 -21.29 8.88
CA VAL A 4 -9.73 -19.86 8.76
C VAL A 4 -8.24 -19.69 8.55
N GLN A 5 -7.83 -19.15 7.41
CA GLN A 5 -6.44 -18.78 7.16
C GLN A 5 -6.10 -17.55 8.01
N LEU A 6 -5.32 -17.74 9.07
CA LEU A 6 -4.82 -16.66 9.90
C LEU A 6 -3.55 -16.09 9.25
N PRO A 7 -3.49 -14.79 8.94
CA PRO A 7 -2.28 -14.16 8.44
C PRO A 7 -1.17 -14.21 9.50
N ARG A 8 0.10 -14.26 9.07
CA ARG A 8 1.26 -14.35 9.97
C ARG A 8 1.54 -13.03 10.68
N GLN A 9 1.20 -11.91 10.05
CA GLN A 9 1.31 -10.57 10.61
C GLN A 9 0.00 -9.82 10.38
N ILE A 10 -0.35 -8.93 11.31
CA ILE A 10 -1.59 -8.14 11.28
C ILE A 10 -1.59 -7.16 10.09
N ASP A 11 -0.42 -6.63 9.74
CA ASP A 11 -0.26 -5.54 8.77
C ASP A 11 0.17 -6.02 7.37
N GLU A 12 0.33 -7.32 7.19
CA GLU A 12 0.76 -7.89 5.91
C GLU A 12 -0.42 -7.93 4.92
N PRO A 13 -0.25 -7.38 3.70
CA PRO A 13 -1.31 -7.40 2.71
C PRO A 13 -1.64 -8.83 2.30
N PRO A 14 -2.92 -9.17 2.05
CA PRO A 14 -3.29 -10.52 1.68
C PRO A 14 -2.68 -10.88 0.31
N THR A 15 -2.17 -12.10 0.19
CA THR A 15 -1.70 -12.66 -1.08
C THR A 15 -2.89 -13.20 -1.86
N VAL A 16 -3.08 -12.69 -3.09
CA VAL A 16 -4.08 -13.14 -4.05
C VAL A 16 -3.38 -13.95 -5.15
N LEU A 17 -3.68 -15.24 -5.20
CA LEU A 17 -3.11 -16.21 -6.13
C LEU A 17 -1.57 -16.37 -6.01
N LEU A 18 -0.80 -15.49 -6.64
CA LEU A 18 0.67 -15.45 -6.64
C LEU A 18 1.22 -14.03 -6.34
N TRP A 19 0.34 -13.05 -6.14
CA TRP A 19 0.70 -11.65 -5.98
C TRP A 19 0.15 -11.09 -4.69
N ASN A 20 0.90 -10.17 -4.09
CA ASN A 20 0.41 -9.42 -2.95
C ASN A 20 -0.57 -8.34 -3.41
N THR A 21 -1.56 -8.01 -2.58
CA THR A 21 -2.61 -7.03 -2.95
C THR A 21 -2.05 -5.64 -3.25
N ASP A 22 -0.97 -5.25 -2.57
CA ASP A 22 -0.22 -4.01 -2.81
C ASP A 22 0.45 -3.99 -4.20
N GLU A 23 0.91 -5.14 -4.70
CA GLU A 23 1.49 -5.28 -6.04
C GLU A 23 0.44 -5.22 -7.15
N LEU A 24 -0.80 -5.63 -6.85
CA LEU A 24 -1.92 -5.59 -7.79
C LEU A 24 -2.53 -4.19 -7.92
N ALA A 25 -2.44 -3.37 -6.87
CA ALA A 25 -3.05 -2.05 -6.85
C ALA A 25 -2.65 -1.15 -8.05
N PRO A 26 -1.36 -1.04 -8.45
CA PRO A 26 -0.96 -0.25 -9.61
C PRO A 26 -1.52 -0.79 -10.92
N ILE A 27 -1.60 -2.12 -11.06
CA ILE A 27 -2.10 -2.79 -12.27
C ILE A 27 -3.59 -2.51 -12.42
N VAL A 28 -4.37 -2.73 -11.36
CA VAL A 28 -5.82 -2.51 -11.37
C VAL A 28 -6.15 -1.04 -11.59
N LEU A 29 -5.45 -0.13 -10.89
CA LEU A 29 -5.67 1.30 -11.04
C LEU A 29 -5.44 1.77 -12.48
N LEU A 30 -4.31 1.40 -13.09
CA LEU A 30 -4.01 1.79 -14.46
C LEU A 30 -4.91 1.06 -15.48
N HIS A 31 -5.32 -0.17 -15.21
CA HIS A 31 -6.29 -0.87 -16.05
C HIS A 31 -7.62 -0.11 -16.11
N VAL A 32 -8.15 0.32 -14.96
CA VAL A 32 -9.38 1.12 -14.87
C VAL A 32 -9.22 2.46 -15.60
N ILE A 33 -8.10 3.15 -15.42
CA ILE A 33 -7.78 4.38 -16.16
C ILE A 33 -7.69 4.11 -17.68
N GLY A 34 -7.13 2.97 -18.07
CA GLY A 34 -7.07 2.48 -19.45
C GLY A 34 -8.43 2.27 -20.09
N ILE A 35 -9.41 1.82 -19.33
CA ILE A 35 -10.80 1.69 -19.80
C ILE A 35 -11.37 3.08 -20.11
N PHE A 36 -11.17 4.05 -19.21
CA PHE A 36 -11.65 5.43 -19.43
C PHE A 36 -10.96 6.14 -20.59
N THR A 37 -9.68 5.84 -20.85
CA THR A 37 -8.88 6.47 -21.92
C THR A 37 -8.91 5.71 -23.24
N GLY A 38 -9.61 4.58 -23.32
CA GLY A 38 -9.69 3.73 -24.51
C GLY A 38 -8.39 2.98 -24.85
N ASN A 39 -7.37 3.03 -23.98
CA ASN A 39 -6.04 2.48 -24.20
C ASN A 39 -5.68 1.42 -23.15
N VAL A 40 -6.58 0.46 -22.95
CA VAL A 40 -6.49 -0.57 -21.89
C VAL A 40 -5.17 -1.33 -21.94
N LEU A 41 -4.72 -1.79 -23.12
CA LEU A 41 -3.50 -2.59 -23.25
C LEU A 41 -2.25 -1.82 -22.82
N ILE A 42 -2.12 -0.57 -23.28
CA ILE A 42 -0.97 0.29 -22.97
C ILE A 42 -0.94 0.60 -21.47
N MET A 43 -2.08 0.98 -20.90
CA MET A 43 -2.16 1.32 -19.49
C MET A 43 -1.96 0.09 -18.59
N THR A 44 -2.45 -1.08 -18.99
CA THR A 44 -2.21 -2.33 -18.25
C THR A 44 -0.72 -2.70 -18.28
N ALA A 45 -0.05 -2.57 -19.44
CA ALA A 45 1.40 -2.80 -19.54
C ALA A 45 2.20 -1.82 -18.66
N LEU A 46 1.80 -0.54 -18.63
CA LEU A 46 2.35 0.43 -17.68
C LEU A 46 2.10 0.04 -16.23
N GLY A 47 0.94 -0.54 -15.92
CA GLY A 47 0.61 -1.12 -14.62
C GLY A 47 1.58 -2.20 -14.19
N PHE A 48 1.93 -3.12 -15.09
CA PHE A 48 2.94 -4.15 -14.82
C PHE A 48 4.34 -3.56 -14.62
N ALA A 49 4.72 -2.55 -15.41
CA ALA A 49 5.99 -1.85 -15.24
C ALA A 49 6.06 -1.13 -13.88
N ALA A 50 4.98 -0.43 -13.50
CA ALA A 50 4.86 0.25 -12.21
C ALA A 50 4.90 -0.73 -11.03
N SER A 51 4.18 -1.86 -11.12
CA SER A 51 4.21 -2.92 -10.11
C SER A 51 5.62 -3.51 -9.98
N SER A 52 6.33 -3.73 -11.08
CA SER A 52 7.70 -4.26 -11.05
C SER A 52 8.68 -3.29 -10.39
N LEU A 53 8.54 -1.99 -10.66
CA LEU A 53 9.34 -0.96 -10.00
C LEU A 53 9.02 -0.87 -8.50
N TYR A 54 7.73 -0.95 -8.16
CA TYR A 54 7.27 -0.98 -6.77
C TYR A 54 7.84 -2.18 -6.00
N LYS A 55 7.80 -3.39 -6.58
CA LYS A 55 8.42 -4.59 -5.96
C LYS A 55 9.89 -4.37 -5.71
N ARG A 56 10.63 -3.89 -6.72
CA ARG A 56 12.07 -3.62 -6.58
C ARG A 56 12.37 -2.60 -5.48
N PHE A 57 11.52 -1.59 -5.34
CA PHE A 57 11.65 -0.61 -4.26
C PHE A 57 11.32 -1.22 -2.89
N ARG A 58 10.22 -1.97 -2.77
CA ARG A 58 9.79 -2.62 -1.53
C ARG A 58 10.83 -3.63 -1.04
N ASP A 59 11.32 -4.51 -1.91
CA ASP A 59 12.26 -5.58 -1.54
C ASP A 59 13.61 -5.02 -1.03
N GLY A 60 13.92 -3.75 -1.31
CA GLY A 60 15.09 -3.05 -0.78
C GLY A 60 14.88 -2.33 0.56
N HIS A 61 13.66 -2.33 1.10
CA HIS A 61 13.29 -1.60 2.31
C HIS A 61 12.59 -2.51 3.32
N PRO A 62 12.66 -2.19 4.63
CA PRO A 62 11.90 -2.93 5.63
C PRO A 62 10.38 -2.76 5.44
N ASP A 63 9.62 -3.74 5.92
CA ASP A 63 8.16 -3.69 5.88
C ASP A 63 7.62 -2.41 6.54
N GLY A 64 6.60 -1.81 5.93
CA GLY A 64 6.00 -0.56 6.41
C GLY A 64 6.81 0.72 6.09
N TYR A 65 7.93 0.66 5.36
CA TYR A 65 8.74 1.83 5.01
C TYR A 65 7.94 2.95 4.33
N LEU A 66 7.03 2.61 3.40
CA LEU A 66 6.17 3.59 2.73
C LEU A 66 5.19 4.26 3.70
N GLN A 67 4.65 3.51 4.66
CA GLN A 67 3.78 4.06 5.69
C GLN A 67 4.56 5.02 6.60
N HIS A 68 5.81 4.66 6.94
CA HIS A 68 6.70 5.51 7.71
C HIS A 68 7.08 6.80 6.95
N LEU A 69 7.35 6.70 5.65
CA LEU A 69 7.61 7.84 4.79
C LEU A 69 6.38 8.76 4.70
N LEU A 70 5.19 8.19 4.50
CA LEU A 70 3.93 8.95 4.50
C LEU A 70 3.65 9.63 5.85
N TYR A 71 4.03 8.99 6.95
CA TYR A 71 3.99 9.60 8.28
C TYR A 71 4.90 10.84 8.35
N TRP A 72 6.15 10.74 7.89
CA TRP A 72 7.09 11.87 7.89
C TRP A 72 6.68 13.02 6.96
N ILE A 73 6.06 12.72 5.81
CA ILE A 73 5.53 13.75 4.89
C ILE A 73 4.26 14.42 5.46
N GLY A 74 3.63 13.84 6.49
CA GLY A 74 2.40 14.36 7.09
C GLY A 74 1.13 14.04 6.29
N LEU A 75 1.22 13.10 5.35
CA LEU A 75 0.06 12.61 4.57
C LEU A 75 -0.74 11.53 5.30
N MET A 76 -0.18 10.95 6.36
CA MET A 76 -0.89 10.01 7.21
C MET A 76 -1.68 10.78 8.29
N PRO A 77 -3.01 10.59 8.41
CA PRO A 77 -3.81 11.25 9.44
C PRO A 77 -3.54 10.62 10.81
N THR A 78 -2.39 10.91 11.42
CA THR A 78 -2.03 10.47 12.78
C THR A 78 -2.60 11.37 13.88
N SER A 79 -3.50 12.31 13.52
CA SER A 79 -4.30 13.05 14.50
C SER A 79 -5.47 12.19 15.03
N ALA A 80 -5.15 11.10 15.71
CA ALA A 80 -6.11 10.32 16.47
C ALA A 80 -5.92 10.61 17.96
N ARG A 81 -7.00 10.75 18.75
CA ARG A 81 -6.91 10.95 20.21
C ARG A 81 -6.14 9.84 20.93
N THR A 82 -6.12 8.64 20.33
CA THR A 82 -5.43 7.44 20.82
C THR A 82 -3.94 7.38 20.45
N ILE A 83 -3.51 8.14 19.44
CA ILE A 83 -2.11 8.19 18.99
C ILE A 83 -1.52 9.51 19.50
N ARG A 84 -0.93 9.47 20.71
CA ARG A 84 -0.27 10.65 21.29
C ARG A 84 0.93 11.02 20.43
N ASN A 85 0.92 12.24 19.88
CA ASN A 85 2.09 12.79 19.19
C ASN A 85 3.30 12.79 20.16
N PRO A 86 4.40 12.06 19.87
CA PRO A 86 5.57 11.99 20.74
C PRO A 86 6.24 13.35 20.98
N PHE A 87 6.01 14.32 20.08
CA PHE A 87 6.55 15.68 20.14
C PHE A 87 5.55 16.69 20.72
N ALA A 88 4.42 16.24 21.26
CA ALA A 88 3.52 17.14 21.98
C ALA A 88 4.08 17.45 23.37
N ASP A 89 4.73 18.60 23.50
CA ASP A 89 5.20 19.12 24.80
C ASP A 89 4.06 19.56 25.74
N HIS A 90 2.82 19.58 25.26
CA HIS A 90 1.67 20.05 26.02
C HIS A 90 0.51 19.05 25.93
N TYR A 91 -0.10 18.76 27.07
CA TYR A 91 -1.29 17.93 27.16
C TYR A 91 -2.48 18.62 26.46
N LYS A 92 -3.07 17.95 25.46
CA LYS A 92 -4.34 18.35 24.86
C LYS A 92 -5.46 17.49 25.47
N PRO A 93 -6.47 18.08 26.14
CA PRO A 93 -7.53 17.36 26.83
C PRO A 93 -8.48 16.61 25.88
#